data_AF-A0A2E7VY02-F1
#
_entry.id   AF-A0A2E7VY02-F1
#
_cell.length_a   1.000
_cell.length_b   1.000
_cell.length_c   1.000
_cell.angle_alpha   90.00
_cell.angle_beta   90.00
_cell.angle_gamma   90.00
#
_symmetry.space_group_name_H-M   'P 1'
#
loop_
_entity.id
_entity.type
_entity.pdbx_description
1 polymer ?
#
loop_
_entity_poly.entity_id
_entity_poly.type
_entity_poly.pdbx_seq_one_letter_code
_entity_poly.pdbx_strand_id
1 'polypeptide(L)'
;MTKIIITAIAIFIFASPDIVYACSTCFGDPNAKATQGMNLAIITLLTITGGVLSSFVSFIYVLNKRAKDYAKNISKRKDNNGG
;
A
#
# COMPACT_ATOMS: atom_id res chain seq x y z
N MET A 1 -5.75 -0.74 13.17
CA MET A 1 -6.54 -0.66 11.93
C MET A 1 -5.67 -0.89 10.70
N THR A 2 -4.51 -0.24 10.56
CA THR A 2 -3.53 -0.48 9.48
C THR A 2 -3.06 -1.94 9.37
N LYS A 3 -2.85 -2.64 10.49
CA LYS A 3 -2.51 -4.07 10.48
C LYS A 3 -3.59 -4.92 9.78
N ILE A 4 -4.86 -4.66 10.07
CA ILE A 4 -6.01 -5.37 9.48
C ILE A 4 -6.13 -5.07 7.98
N ILE A 5 -5.86 -3.82 7.57
CA ILE A 5 -5.86 -3.42 6.15
C ILE A 5 -4.72 -4.11 5.39
N ILE A 6 -3.51 -4.17 5.95
CA ILE A 6 -2.36 -4.85 5.34
C ILE A 6 -2.64 -6.36 5.22
N THR A 7 -3.19 -6.99 6.26
CA THR A 7 -3.54 -8.41 6.22
C THR A 7 -4.68 -8.70 5.24
N ALA A 8 -5.69 -7.82 5.14
CA ALA A 8 -6.78 -7.96 4.17
C ALA A 8 -6.30 -7.81 2.72
N ILE A 9 -5.40 -6.86 2.45
CA ILE A 9 -4.78 -6.67 1.13
C ILE A 9 -3.92 -7.89 0.77
N ALA A 10 -3.14 -8.42 1.72
CA ALA A 10 -2.34 -9.64 1.51
C ALA A 10 -3.23 -10.86 1.20
N ILE A 11 -4.36 -11.02 1.89
CA ILE A 11 -5.34 -12.08 1.63
C ILE A 11 -6.01 -11.89 0.27
N PHE A 12 -6.35 -10.66 -0.13
CA PHE A 12 -6.99 -10.36 -1.41
C PHE A 12 -6.08 -10.64 -2.61
N ILE A 13 -4.78 -10.33 -2.48
CA ILE A 13 -3.73 -10.66 -3.45
C ILE A 13 -3.53 -12.18 -3.57
N PHE A 14 -3.64 -12.92 -2.46
CA PHE A 14 -3.48 -14.37 -2.46
C PHE A 14 -4.74 -15.10 -2.99
N ALA A 15 -5.92 -14.51 -2.79
CA ALA A 15 -7.21 -15.08 -3.19
C ALA A 15 -7.56 -14.87 -4.66
N SER A 16 -6.84 -13.99 -5.38
CA SER A 16 -7.13 -13.65 -6.78
C SER A 16 -5.95 -13.92 -7.71
N PRO A 17 -5.43 -15.15 -7.81
CA PRO A 17 -4.37 -15.47 -8.77
C PRO A 17 -4.85 -15.28 -10.22
N ASP A 18 -6.12 -15.54 -10.54
CA ASP A 18 -6.68 -15.42 -11.90
C ASP A 18 -6.51 -14.03 -12.54
N ILE A 19 -6.54 -12.95 -11.75
CA ILE A 19 -6.39 -11.58 -12.27
C ILE A 19 -4.91 -11.28 -12.60
N VAL A 20 -3.97 -11.94 -11.92
CA VAL A 20 -2.52 -11.85 -12.17
C VAL A 20 -2.09 -12.74 -13.33
N TYR A 21 -2.78 -13.86 -13.55
CA TYR A 21 -2.52 -14.78 -14.68
C TYR A 21 -3.15 -14.33 -16.01
N ALA A 22 -4.14 -13.43 -16.01
CA ALA A 22 -4.79 -12.95 -17.23
C ALA A 22 -4.06 -11.79 -17.94
N CYS A 23 -3.03 -11.19 -17.33
CA CYS A 23 -2.16 -10.20 -17.98
C CYS A 23 -0.83 -10.83 -18.42
N SER A 24 -0.91 -11.83 -19.30
CA SER A 24 0.09 -11.85 -20.36
C SER A 24 -0.12 -10.57 -21.17
N THR A 25 0.92 -10.03 -21.75
CA THR A 25 0.78 -9.39 -23.05
C THR A 25 -0.10 -10.26 -23.96
N CYS A 26 -1.40 -9.96 -24.11
CA CYS A 26 -2.33 -10.77 -24.90
C CYS A 26 -1.72 -11.16 -26.28
N PHE A 27 -1.58 -12.45 -26.58
CA PHE A 27 -1.09 -13.10 -27.84
C PHE A 27 0.40 -13.46 -28.01
N GLY A 28 1.22 -13.55 -26.96
CA GLY A 28 2.60 -14.08 -27.08
C GLY A 28 2.76 -15.51 -26.57
N ASP A 29 3.52 -16.35 -27.27
CA ASP A 29 3.92 -17.69 -26.79
C ASP A 29 4.62 -17.58 -25.41
N PRO A 30 4.11 -18.22 -24.36
CA PRO A 30 4.69 -18.13 -23.01
C PRO A 30 6.10 -18.73 -22.92
N ASN A 31 6.55 -19.50 -23.92
CA ASN A 31 7.90 -20.06 -23.98
C ASN A 31 8.90 -19.17 -24.73
N ALA A 32 8.46 -18.04 -25.31
CA ALA A 32 9.38 -17.12 -25.97
C ALA A 32 10.23 -16.35 -24.95
N LYS A 33 11.54 -16.26 -25.20
CA LYS A 33 12.47 -15.52 -24.32
C LYS A 33 12.12 -14.05 -24.12
N ALA A 34 11.38 -13.46 -25.07
CA ALA A 34 10.84 -12.10 -24.94
C ALA A 34 9.87 -11.94 -23.76
N THR A 35 9.06 -12.97 -23.48
CA THR A 35 8.06 -12.96 -22.40
C THR A 35 8.68 -13.05 -21.02
N GLN A 36 9.80 -13.77 -20.87
CA GLN A 36 10.51 -13.89 -19.60
C GLN A 36 11.04 -12.53 -19.10
N GLY A 37 11.54 -11.69 -20.01
CA GLY A 37 11.98 -10.32 -19.66
C GLY A 37 10.81 -9.41 -19.29
N MET A 38 9.67 -9.53 -19.98
CA MET A 38 8.50 -8.69 -19.72
C MET A 38 7.81 -9.02 -18.39
N ASN A 39 7.71 -10.29 -17.99
CA ASN A 39 7.12 -10.66 -16.70
C ASN A 39 7.91 -10.04 -15.52
N LEU A 40 9.25 -10.10 -15.58
CA LEU A 40 10.10 -9.46 -14.57
C LEU A 40 9.90 -7.93 -14.54
N ALA A 41 9.77 -7.28 -15.70
CA ALA A 41 9.52 -5.84 -15.76
C ALA A 41 8.15 -5.44 -15.17
N ILE A 42 7.12 -6.27 -15.35
CA ILE A 42 5.80 -6.01 -14.76
C ILE A 42 5.88 -6.11 -13.23
N ILE A 43 6.57 -7.13 -12.71
CA ILE A 43 6.76 -7.29 -11.26
C ILE A 43 7.49 -6.09 -10.67
N THR A 44 8.53 -5.56 -11.33
CA THR A 44 9.25 -4.39 -10.81
C THR A 44 8.37 -3.14 -10.82
N LEU A 45 7.60 -2.88 -11.89
CA LEU A 45 6.68 -1.73 -11.95
C LEU A 45 5.61 -1.81 -10.85
N LEU A 46 4.97 -2.96 -10.70
CA LEU A 46 3.96 -3.18 -9.66
C LEU A 46 4.56 -3.04 -8.25
N THR A 47 5.79 -3.53 -8.05
CA THR A 47 6.49 -3.42 -6.77
C THR A 47 6.79 -1.97 -6.43
N ILE A 48 7.31 -1.18 -7.37
CA ILE A 48 7.64 0.23 -7.14
C ILE A 48 6.37 1.03 -6.91
N THR A 49 5.37 0.90 -7.78
CA THR A 49 4.08 1.58 -7.60
C THR A 49 3.44 1.20 -6.26
N GLY A 50 3.39 -0.09 -5.93
CA GLY A 50 2.87 -0.56 -4.64
C GLY A 50 3.64 0.01 -3.45
N GLY A 51 4.98 0.03 -3.53
CA GLY A 51 5.85 0.57 -2.50
C GLY A 51 5.66 2.07 -2.28
N VAL A 52 5.55 2.84 -3.35
CA VAL A 52 5.34 4.30 -3.27
C VAL A 52 3.99 4.61 -2.63
N LEU A 53 2.89 4.01 -3.10
CA LEU A 53 1.56 4.25 -2.52
C LEU A 53 1.50 3.86 -1.04
N SER A 54 2.09 2.71 -0.66
CA SER A 54 2.17 2.27 0.73
C SER A 54 2.93 3.24 1.62
N SER A 55 4.01 3.83 1.10
CA SER A 55 4.83 4.81 1.82
C SER A 55 4.05 6.10 2.11
N PHE A 56 3.31 6.62 1.13
CA PHE A 56 2.49 7.82 1.32
C PHE A 56 1.38 7.61 2.36
N VAL A 57 0.68 6.48 2.30
CA VAL A 57 -0.36 6.15 3.28
C VAL A 57 0.23 6.07 4.69
N SER A 58 1.38 5.44 4.85
CA SER A 58 2.07 5.34 6.14
C SER A 58 2.50 6.72 6.67
N PHE A 59 3.02 7.58 5.79
CA PHE A 59 3.42 8.93 6.14
C PHE A 59 2.25 9.76 6.67
N ILE A 60 1.14 9.81 5.92
CA ILE A 60 -0.07 10.56 6.31
C ILE A 60 -0.65 9.99 7.62
N TYR A 61 -0.64 8.67 7.80
CA TYR A 61 -1.12 8.03 9.02
C TYR A 61 -0.32 8.47 10.26
N VAL A 62 1.01 8.53 10.16
CA VAL A 62 1.88 8.99 11.25
C VAL A 62 1.61 10.46 11.58
N LEU A 63 1.47 11.31 10.56
CA LEU A 63 1.14 12.72 10.76
C LEU A 63 -0.20 12.91 11.44
N ASN A 64 -1.25 12.19 11.00
CA ASN A 64 -2.57 12.26 11.63
C ASN A 64 -2.58 11.80 13.08
N LYS A 65 -1.83 10.74 13.41
CA LYS A 65 -1.68 10.28 14.79
C LYS A 65 -1.04 11.37 15.65
N ARG A 66 0.09 11.91 15.19
CA ARG A 66 0.80 12.98 15.90
C ARG A 66 -0.08 14.22 16.05
N ALA A 67 -0.78 14.64 15.00
CA ALA A 67 -1.69 15.79 15.05
C ALA A 67 -2.79 15.64 16.10
N LYS A 68 -3.37 14.44 16.26
CA LYS A 68 -4.36 14.15 17.32
C LYS A 68 -3.74 14.25 18.71
N ASP A 69 -2.52 13.76 18.89
CA ASP A 69 -1.81 13.89 20.17
C ASP A 69 -1.53 15.36 20.50
N TYR A 70 -1.04 16.16 19.53
CA TYR A 70 -0.82 17.60 19.74
C TYR A 70 -2.13 18.35 20.08
N ALA A 71 -3.22 18.07 19.35
CA ALA A 71 -4.52 18.67 19.62
C ALA A 71 -5.02 18.37 21.04
N LYS A 72 -4.92 17.11 21.47
CA LYS A 72 -5.33 16.69 22.83
C LYS A 72 -4.55 17.41 23.92
N ASN A 73 -3.24 17.58 23.75
CA ASN A 73 -2.40 18.29 24.72
C ASN A 73 -2.71 19.79 24.79
N ILE A 74 -3.02 20.43 23.66
CA ILE A 74 -3.47 21.83 23.63
C ILE A 74 -4.83 21.98 24.34
N SER A 75 -5.80 21.10 24.08
CA SER A 75 -7.10 21.13 24.76
C SER A 75 -6.96 20.98 26.28
N LYS A 76 -6.08 20.06 26.73
CA LYS A 76 -5.81 19.86 28.15
C LYS A 76 -5.13 21.07 28.81
N ARG A 77 -4.20 21.74 28.11
CA ARG A 77 -3.58 22.99 28.57
C ARG A 77 -4.60 24.12 28.79
N LYS A 78 -5.62 24.21 27.92
CA LYS A 78 -6.66 25.24 28.00
C LYS A 78 -7.59 25.04 29.22
N ASP A 79 -7.92 23.79 29.52
CA ASP A 79 -8.69 23.39 30.71
C ASP A 79 -7.93 23.69 32.02
N ASN A 80 -6.62 23.43 32.07
CA ASN A 80 -5.79 23.65 33.27
C ASN A 80 -5.41 25.13 33.53
N ASN A 81 -5.74 26.07 32.64
CA ASN A 81 -5.47 27.51 32.80
C ASN A 81 -6.75 28.34 32.98
N GLY A 82 -7.92 27.70 33.07
CA GLY A 82 -9.22 28.36 33.15
C GLY A 82 -10.06 27.98 34.38
N GLY A 83 -9.42 27.43 35.42
CA GLY A 83 -10.05 27.08 36.71
C GLY A 83 -9.54 27.95 37.84
#